data_AF-A0A5N0THK8-F1
#
_entry.id   AF-A0A5N0THK8-F1
#
_cell.length_a   1.000
_cell.length_b   1.000
_cell.length_c   1.000
_cell.angle_alpha   90.00
_cell.angle_beta   90.00
_cell.angle_gamma   90.00
#
_symmetry.space_group_name_H-M   'P 1'
#
loop_
_entity.id
_entity.type
_entity.pdbx_description
1 polymer ?
#
loop_
_entity_poly.entity_id
_entity_poly.type
_entity_poly.pdbx_seq_one_letter_code
_entity_poly.pdbx_strand_id
1 'polypeptide(L)'
;MPSPRITIALLFAAFALQTTFNEAHAAPDSTQVISDVANYNQLASSAAFGTGPVGTDAPDSSAIRSSVRKGDTLEYRVTSLYYAKADGEPQREVDSIVSYQLDGGRWVLRDVQTERTRNVAAGKATSADKDC
;
A
#
# COMPACT_ATOMS: atom_id res chain seq x y z
N MET A 1 47.42 42.35 43.43
CA MET A 1 47.31 40.87 43.47
C MET A 1 47.03 40.38 42.05
N PRO A 2 47.80 39.43 41.50
CA PRO A 2 47.79 39.05 40.08
C PRO A 2 46.72 37.98 39.74
N SER A 3 46.20 38.04 38.51
CA SER A 3 45.32 37.03 37.91
C SER A 3 45.98 35.66 37.79
N PRO A 4 45.15 34.61 37.70
CA PRO A 4 45.39 33.54 36.74
C PRO A 4 44.20 33.39 35.79
N ARG A 5 44.50 33.50 34.49
CA ARG A 5 43.62 33.09 33.40
C ARG A 5 43.59 31.57 33.36
N ILE A 6 42.44 30.96 33.55
CA ILE A 6 42.26 29.52 33.34
C ILE A 6 41.56 29.34 32.00
N THR A 7 42.37 29.00 31.00
CA THR A 7 41.95 28.44 29.72
C THR A 7 41.58 26.97 29.97
N ILE A 8 40.31 26.60 29.84
CA ILE A 8 39.90 25.18 29.76
C ILE A 8 39.44 24.92 28.34
N ALA A 9 40.20 24.04 27.69
CA ALA A 9 40.00 23.55 26.34
C ALA A 9 38.71 22.71 26.22
N LEU A 10 38.15 22.74 25.02
CA LEU A 10 36.95 22.03 24.59
C LEU A 10 37.00 20.54 24.93
N LEU A 11 35.90 20.02 25.48
CA LEU A 11 35.54 18.61 25.36
C LEU A 11 34.31 18.51 24.47
N PHE A 12 34.52 18.10 23.22
CA PHE A 12 33.46 17.69 22.32
C PHE A 12 32.84 16.41 22.88
N ALA A 13 31.64 16.50 23.46
CA ALA A 13 30.80 15.34 23.66
C ALA A 13 30.23 14.92 22.30
N ALA A 14 30.95 14.03 21.62
CA ALA A 14 30.39 13.28 20.50
C ALA A 14 29.30 12.36 21.07
N PHE A 15 28.05 12.79 21.01
CA PHE A 15 26.91 11.90 21.11
C PHE A 15 26.83 11.09 19.81
N ALA A 16 27.63 10.02 19.73
CA ALA A 16 27.39 8.94 18.81
C ALA A 16 26.53 7.88 19.51
N LEU A 17 25.68 7.23 18.71
CA LEU A 17 24.92 6.00 18.98
C LEU A 17 23.48 6.20 19.48
N GLN A 18 22.61 6.59 18.54
CA GLN A 18 21.35 5.87 18.36
C GLN A 18 21.18 5.51 16.88
N THR A 19 22.10 4.70 16.36
CA THR A 19 21.72 3.69 15.36
C THR A 19 20.94 2.62 16.11
N THR A 20 19.68 2.91 16.47
CA THR A 20 18.72 1.84 16.69
C THR A 20 18.66 1.10 15.37
N PHE A 21 19.23 -0.10 15.42
CA PHE A 21 19.29 -1.02 14.32
C PHE A 21 17.94 -1.03 13.60
N ASN A 22 17.99 -0.79 12.29
CA ASN A 22 16.98 -1.31 11.38
C ASN A 22 16.89 -2.81 11.65
N GLU A 23 16.06 -3.24 12.59
CA GLU A 23 15.31 -4.46 12.34
C GLU A 23 14.54 -4.15 11.06
N ALA A 24 15.09 -4.62 9.94
CA ALA A 24 14.39 -4.60 8.68
C ALA A 24 13.24 -5.60 8.82
N HIS A 25 12.21 -5.23 9.58
CA HIS A 25 10.94 -5.91 9.55
C HIS A 25 10.51 -5.91 8.09
N ALA A 26 10.53 -7.09 7.47
CA ALA A 26 10.26 -7.24 6.06
C ALA A 26 8.94 -6.54 5.77
N ALA A 27 9.00 -5.50 4.94
CA ALA A 27 7.80 -4.81 4.50
C ALA A 27 6.85 -5.83 3.85
N PRO A 28 5.53 -5.64 3.96
CA PRO A 28 4.57 -6.49 3.26
C PRO A 28 4.94 -6.53 1.79
N ASP A 29 5.11 -7.75 1.25
CA ASP A 29 5.43 -7.93 -0.16
C ASP A 29 4.20 -7.71 -1.04
N SER A 30 4.38 -7.74 -2.36
CA SER A 30 3.28 -7.53 -3.30
C SER A 30 2.16 -8.54 -3.15
N THR A 31 2.47 -9.78 -2.77
CA THR A 31 1.47 -10.85 -2.61
C THR A 31 0.60 -10.58 -1.40
N GLN A 32 1.20 -10.21 -0.27
CA GLN A 32 0.48 -9.82 0.94
C GLN A 32 -0.41 -8.60 0.69
N VAL A 33 0.12 -7.54 0.09
CA VAL A 33 -0.63 -6.30 -0.20
C VAL A 33 -1.83 -6.58 -1.09
N ILE A 34 -1.66 -7.36 -2.17
CA ILE A 34 -2.75 -7.69 -3.10
C ILE A 34 -3.83 -8.53 -2.40
N SER A 35 -3.42 -9.50 -1.59
CA SER A 35 -4.37 -10.33 -0.82
C SER A 35 -5.16 -9.49 0.19
N ASP A 36 -4.51 -8.56 0.89
CA ASP A 36 -5.15 -7.68 1.87
C ASP A 36 -6.18 -6.76 1.22
N VAL A 37 -5.86 -6.19 0.04
CA VAL A 37 -6.79 -5.37 -0.75
C VAL A 37 -8.00 -6.18 -1.21
N ALA A 38 -7.79 -7.38 -1.74
CA ALA A 38 -8.87 -8.25 -2.20
C ALA A 38 -9.81 -8.64 -1.03
N ASN A 39 -9.23 -9.04 0.11
CA ASN A 39 -10.00 -9.39 1.31
C ASN A 39 -10.78 -8.18 1.86
N TYR A 40 -10.16 -7.00 1.88
CA TYR A 40 -10.82 -5.77 2.34
C TYR A 40 -12.02 -5.41 1.46
N ASN A 41 -11.85 -5.47 0.14
CA ASN A 41 -12.92 -5.13 -0.80
C ASN A 41 -14.08 -6.13 -0.77
N GLN A 42 -13.82 -7.42 -0.51
CA GLN A 42 -14.86 -8.43 -0.27
C GLN A 42 -15.69 -8.08 0.98
N LEU A 43 -15.03 -7.67 2.07
CA LEU A 43 -15.70 -7.32 3.33
C LEU A 43 -16.46 -5.98 3.23
N ALA A 44 -15.99 -5.06 2.39
CA ALA A 44 -16.59 -3.74 2.21
C ALA A 44 -17.89 -3.72 1.39
N SER A 45 -18.32 -4.86 0.82
CA SER A 45 -19.60 -5.12 0.11
C SER A 45 -20.16 -3.97 -0.74
N SER A 46 -20.16 -4.17 -2.08
CA SER A 46 -21.02 -3.64 -3.17
C SER A 46 -21.57 -2.20 -3.16
N ALA A 47 -21.93 -1.61 -2.03
CA ALA A 47 -22.45 -0.26 -1.86
C ALA A 47 -21.39 0.83 -2.07
N ALA A 48 -20.12 0.57 -1.74
CA ALA A 48 -19.04 1.57 -1.88
C ALA A 48 -18.57 1.78 -3.33
N PHE A 49 -18.72 0.76 -4.19
CA PHE A 49 -18.12 0.75 -5.53
C PHE A 49 -19.12 1.03 -6.66
N GLY A 50 -20.40 1.26 -6.34
CA GLY A 50 -21.46 1.57 -7.30
C GLY A 50 -21.96 0.33 -8.05
N THR A 51 -23.29 0.24 -8.19
CA THR A 51 -23.99 -0.82 -8.92
C THR A 51 -23.64 -0.74 -10.41
N GLY A 52 -22.81 -1.66 -10.90
CA GLY A 52 -22.47 -1.80 -12.31
C GLY A 52 -22.15 -3.26 -12.64
N PRO A 53 -22.21 -3.68 -13.92
CA PRO A 53 -22.11 -5.08 -14.35
C PRO A 53 -20.69 -5.66 -14.29
N VAL A 54 -19.87 -5.19 -13.34
CA VAL A 54 -18.47 -5.55 -13.22
C VAL A 54 -18.32 -6.91 -12.53
N GLY A 55 -17.37 -7.72 -12.98
CA GLY A 55 -17.04 -9.03 -12.44
C GLY A 55 -16.63 -8.96 -10.97
N THR A 56 -17.23 -9.83 -10.15
CA THR A 56 -16.81 -10.24 -8.79
C THR A 56 -16.62 -9.19 -7.68
N ASP A 57 -16.76 -9.62 -6.43
CA ASP A 57 -16.45 -8.83 -5.22
C ASP A 57 -14.93 -8.66 -4.98
N ALA A 58 -14.10 -9.18 -5.88
CA ALA A 58 -12.64 -9.16 -5.83
C ALA A 58 -12.06 -8.73 -7.19
N PRO A 59 -10.91 -8.04 -7.20
CA PRO A 59 -10.27 -7.58 -8.44
C PRO A 59 -9.63 -8.73 -9.22
N ASP A 60 -9.70 -8.69 -10.55
CA ASP A 60 -9.05 -9.64 -11.45
C ASP A 60 -7.52 -9.46 -11.47
N SER A 61 -7.05 -8.22 -11.34
CA SER A 61 -5.63 -7.93 -11.20
C SER A 61 -5.39 -6.70 -10.32
N SER A 62 -4.21 -6.64 -9.71
CA SER A 62 -3.78 -5.49 -8.90
C SER A 62 -2.30 -5.26 -9.05
N ALA A 63 -1.90 -3.99 -9.03
CA ALA A 63 -0.51 -3.58 -9.16
C ALA A 63 -0.17 -2.48 -8.16
N ILE A 64 0.97 -2.64 -7.48
CA ILE A 64 1.56 -1.59 -6.64
C ILE A 64 2.23 -0.56 -7.56
N ARG A 65 1.80 0.69 -7.46
CA ARG A 65 2.32 1.83 -8.23
C ARG A 65 3.47 2.51 -7.51
N SER A 66 3.40 2.60 -6.18
CA SER A 66 4.44 3.16 -5.34
C SER A 66 4.25 2.76 -3.89
N SER A 67 5.30 2.97 -3.09
CA SER A 67 5.28 2.83 -1.64
C SER A 67 5.99 4.00 -0.97
N VAL A 68 5.52 4.38 0.22
CA VAL A 68 6.14 5.42 1.06
C VAL A 68 6.16 4.93 2.50
N ARG A 69 7.34 4.91 3.11
CA ARG A 69 7.52 4.63 4.54
C ARG A 69 7.74 5.93 5.32
N LYS A 70 7.03 6.08 6.45
CA LYS A 70 7.18 7.19 7.40
C LYS A 70 7.17 6.63 8.82
N GLY A 71 8.37 6.42 9.37
CA GLY A 71 8.54 5.77 10.67
C GLY A 71 7.92 4.37 10.67
N ASP A 72 6.92 4.20 11.53
CA ASP A 72 6.19 2.94 11.73
C ASP A 72 4.96 2.81 10.82
N THR A 73 4.73 3.75 9.91
CA THR A 73 3.67 3.66 8.90
C THR A 73 4.27 3.39 7.52
N LEU A 74 3.60 2.53 6.76
CA LEU A 74 3.94 2.21 5.38
C LEU A 74 2.67 2.27 4.51
N GLU A 75 2.70 3.10 3.47
CA GLU A 75 1.58 3.29 2.56
C GLU A 75 1.94 2.77 1.17
N TYR A 76 1.04 2.00 0.56
CA TYR A 76 1.12 1.56 -0.83
C TYR A 76 0.02 2.22 -1.65
N ARG A 77 0.38 2.71 -2.84
CA ARG A 77 -0.62 3.07 -3.86
C ARG A 77 -0.86 1.86 -4.74
N VAL A 78 -2.09 1.36 -4.74
CA VAL A 78 -2.48 0.15 -5.48
C VAL A 78 -3.54 0.52 -6.50
N THR A 79 -3.37 0.03 -7.72
CA THR A 79 -4.38 0.10 -8.77
C THR A 79 -4.93 -1.31 -8.98
N SER A 80 -6.25 -1.47 -8.84
CA SER A 80 -6.97 -2.72 -9.04
C SER A 80 -7.87 -2.64 -10.26
N LEU A 81 -7.85 -3.66 -11.10
CA LEU A 81 -8.71 -3.79 -12.28
C LEU A 81 -9.75 -4.86 -12.05
N TYR A 82 -10.99 -4.52 -12.41
CA TYR A 82 -12.14 -5.41 -12.43
C TYR A 82 -12.64 -5.47 -13.87
N TYR A 83 -12.50 -6.64 -14.48
CA TYR A 83 -12.92 -6.89 -15.84
C TYR A 83 -14.45 -6.97 -15.92
N ALA A 84 -14.96 -6.58 -17.08
CA ALA A 84 -16.38 -6.67 -17.34
C ALA A 84 -16.78 -8.13 -17.54
N LYS A 85 -18.00 -8.49 -17.14
CA LYS A 85 -18.53 -9.86 -17.30
C LYS A 85 -18.86 -10.21 -18.76
N ALA A 86 -18.92 -9.23 -19.65
CA ALA A 86 -19.28 -9.38 -21.05
C ALA A 86 -18.38 -8.52 -21.94
N ASP A 87 -18.13 -9.01 -23.15
CA ASP A 87 -17.35 -8.28 -24.15
C ASP A 87 -18.04 -6.97 -24.55
N GLY A 88 -17.25 -5.89 -24.62
CA GLY A 88 -17.73 -4.55 -24.97
C GLY A 88 -18.27 -3.74 -23.80
N GLU A 89 -18.45 -4.33 -22.62
CA GLU A 89 -18.81 -3.61 -21.40
C GLU A 89 -17.57 -2.93 -20.78
N PRO A 90 -17.72 -1.75 -20.15
CA PRO A 90 -16.61 -1.04 -19.55
C PRO A 90 -16.03 -1.80 -18.35
N GLN A 91 -14.71 -1.81 -18.27
CA GLN A 91 -13.99 -2.33 -17.11
C GLN A 91 -13.95 -1.24 -16.02
N ARG A 92 -13.63 -1.63 -14.79
CA ARG A 92 -13.47 -0.71 -13.69
C ARG A 92 -12.05 -0.74 -13.17
N GLU A 93 -11.47 0.43 -13.01
CA GLU A 93 -10.16 0.62 -12.38
C GLU A 93 -10.36 1.40 -11.07
N VAL A 94 -9.80 0.86 -9.99
CA VAL A 94 -9.91 1.41 -8.63
C VAL A 94 -8.50 1.70 -8.12
N ASP A 95 -8.22 2.97 -7.87
CA ASP A 95 -6.99 3.41 -7.21
C ASP A 95 -7.25 3.49 -5.70
N SER A 96 -6.39 2.85 -4.92
CA SER A 96 -6.48 2.79 -3.45
C SER A 96 -5.14 3.12 -2.77
N ILE A 97 -5.23 3.59 -1.53
CA ILE A 97 -4.10 3.70 -0.61
C ILE A 97 -4.26 2.61 0.44
N VAL A 98 -3.26 1.75 0.54
CA VAL A 98 -3.18 0.66 1.53
C VAL A 98 -2.20 1.06 2.61
N SER A 99 -2.67 1.17 3.84
CA SER A 99 -1.89 1.66 4.97
C SER A 99 -1.57 0.51 5.93
N TYR A 100 -0.30 0.35 6.27
CA TYR A 100 0.19 -0.57 7.28
C TYR A 100 0.81 0.19 8.45
N GLN A 101 0.65 -0.36 9.65
CA GLN A 101 1.33 0.09 10.86
C GLN A 101 2.25 -1.02 11.36
N LEU A 102 3.50 -0.68 11.69
CA LEU A 102 4.41 -1.56 12.38
C LEU A 102 4.00 -1.60 13.86
N ASP A 103 3.63 -2.78 14.32
CA ASP A 103 3.24 -3.07 15.71
C ASP A 103 3.97 -4.34 16.18
N GLY A 104 4.78 -4.21 17.25
CA GLY A 104 5.53 -5.32 17.81
C GLY A 104 6.45 -6.05 16.81
N GLY A 105 6.97 -5.34 15.82
CA GLY A 105 7.81 -5.91 14.75
C GLY A 105 7.07 -6.61 13.62
N ARG A 106 5.73 -6.51 13.59
CA ARG A 106 4.87 -7.01 12.52
C ARG A 106 4.15 -5.86 11.84
N TRP A 107 4.11 -5.88 10.51
CA TRP A 107 3.25 -4.98 9.76
C TRP A 107 1.80 -5.47 9.82
N VAL A 108 0.92 -4.60 10.28
CA VAL A 108 -0.52 -4.86 10.43
C VAL A 108 -1.27 -3.93 9.48
N LEU A 109 -2.19 -4.49 8.68
CA LEU A 109 -3.07 -3.69 7.83
C LEU A 109 -3.93 -2.79 8.72
N ARG A 110 -3.84 -1.49 8.49
CA ARG A 110 -4.60 -0.47 9.21
C ARG A 110 -5.85 -0.08 8.44
N ASP A 111 -5.70 0.19 7.14
CA ASP A 111 -6.79 0.73 6.32
C ASP A 111 -6.53 0.51 4.82
N VAL A 112 -7.61 0.47 4.05
CA VAL A 112 -7.61 0.53 2.59
C VAL A 112 -8.60 1.62 2.18
N GLN A 113 -8.07 2.76 1.74
CA GLN A 113 -8.86 3.91 1.30
C GLN A 113 -8.95 3.92 -0.22
N THR A 114 -10.17 3.90 -0.75
CA THR A 114 -10.39 4.15 -2.18
C THR A 114 -10.23 5.63 -2.50
N GLU A 115 -9.30 5.96 -3.38
CA GLU A 115 -9.03 7.34 -3.82
C GLU A 115 -9.87 7.70 -5.05
N ARG A 116 -10.00 6.74 -5.97
CA ARG A 116 -10.69 6.96 -7.25
C ARG A 116 -11.22 5.67 -7.83
N THR A 117 -12.44 5.71 -8.33
CA THR A 117 -13.00 4.67 -9.21
C THR A 117 -13.26 5.28 -10.58
N ARG A 118 -12.82 4.61 -11.65
CA ARG A 118 -13.09 5.01 -13.03
C ARG A 118 -13.56 3.83 -13.86
N ASN A 119 -14.52 4.09 -14.75
CA ASN A 119 -14.84 3.16 -15.83
C ASN A 119 -13.82 3.39 -16.94
N VAL A 120 -13.18 2.33 -17.41
CA VAL A 120 -12.22 2.35 -18.52
C VAL A 120 -12.79 1.53 -19.67
N ALA A 121 -12.49 1.94 -20.89
CA ALA A 121 -12.95 1.24 -22.09
C ALA A 121 -12.56 -0.24 -22.01
N ALA A 122 -13.41 -1.11 -22.56
CA ALA A 122 -13.15 -2.55 -22.60
C ALA A 122 -11.78 -2.81 -23.24
N GLY A 123 -10.80 -3.25 -22.44
CA GLY A 123 -9.74 -4.09 -22.97
C GLY A 123 -10.37 -5.39 -23.46
N LYS A 124 -9.88 -5.96 -24.56
CA LYS A 124 -10.32 -7.29 -25.01
C LYS A 124 -10.34 -8.22 -23.80
N ALA A 125 -11.50 -8.81 -23.48
CA ALA A 125 -11.51 -9.90 -22.53
C ALA A 125 -10.55 -10.95 -23.11
N THR A 126 -9.49 -11.27 -22.40
CA THR A 126 -8.78 -12.50 -22.68
C THR A 126 -9.76 -13.60 -22.33
N SER A 127 -10.47 -14.10 -23.35
CA SER A 127 -11.17 -15.37 -23.30
C SER A 127 -10.10 -16.45 -23.06
N ALA A 128 -9.65 -16.56 -21.82
CA ALA A 128 -9.11 -17.81 -21.34
C ALA A 128 -10.31 -18.75 -21.27
N ASP A 129 -10.20 -19.85 -22.03
CA ASP A 129 -11.00 -21.05 -21.92
C ASP A 129 -12.28 -21.12 -22.78
N LYS A 130 -12.11 -21.62 -24.02
CA LYS A 130 -12.75 -22.86 -24.52
C LYS A 130 -12.39 -23.08 -25.98
N ASP A 131 -11.24 -23.69 -26.21
CA ASP A 131 -11.11 -24.61 -27.34
C ASP A 131 -11.03 -26.02 -26.74
N CYS A 132 -12.16 -26.71 -26.80
CA CYS A 132 -12.27 -28.16 -26.61
C CYS A 132 -11.87 -28.86 -27.92
#